data_AF-A0A6B3GNN6-F1
#
_entry.id   AF-A0A6B3GNN6-F1
#
_cell.length_a   1.000
_cell.length_b   1.000
_cell.length_c   1.000
_cell.angle_alpha   90.00
_cell.angle_beta   90.00
_cell.angle_gamma   90.00
#
_symmetry.space_group_name_H-M   'P 1'
#
loop_
_entity.id
_entity.type
_entity.pdbx_description
1 polymer ?
#
loop_
_entity_poly.entity_id
_entity_poly.type
_entity_poly.pdbx_seq_one_letter_code
_entity_poly.pdbx_strand_id
1 'polypeptide(L)' 'MDGLTEMLKGTLEGCVLEIIDREETYGYAITRQLNDLGFGDVIEGTVYTLLLRLERNRLVQVTKRPSGVGPPRKFYAL' A
#
# COMPACT_ATOMS: atom_id res chain seq x y z
N MET A 1 -11.22 -22.89 -4.76
CA MET A 1 -10.61 -21.64 -5.28
C MET A 1 -10.17 -20.70 -4.15
N ASP A 2 -10.42 -21.02 -2.88
CA ASP A 2 -10.16 -20.11 -1.74
C ASP A 2 -8.67 -19.91 -1.41
N GLY A 3 -7.82 -20.90 -1.72
CA GLY A 3 -6.37 -20.79 -1.48
C GLY A 3 -5.65 -19.76 -2.36
N LEU A 4 -6.15 -19.51 -3.57
CA LEU A 4 -5.55 -18.55 -4.50
C LEU A 4 -5.72 -17.11 -3.97
N THR A 5 -6.86 -16.81 -3.35
CA THR A 5 -7.16 -15.50 -2.76
C THR A 5 -6.28 -15.20 -1.55
N GLU A 6 -6.04 -16.18 -0.67
CA GLU A 6 -5.16 -15.99 0.50
C GLU A 6 -3.68 -15.89 0.09
N MET A 7 -3.23 -16.71 -0.87
CA MET A 7 -1.87 -16.58 -1.44
C MET A 7 -1.66 -15.21 -2.10
N LEU A 8 -2.67 -14.70 -2.81
CA LEU A 8 -2.61 -13.38 -3.44
C LEU A 8 -2.55 -12.26 -2.38
N LYS A 9 -3.32 -12.37 -1.29
CA LYS A 9 -3.25 -11.41 -0.17
C LYS A 9 -1.87 -11.36 0.48
N GLY A 10 -1.24 -12.53 0.71
CA GLY A 10 0.10 -12.60 1.29
C GLY A 10 1.16 -12.02 0.35
N THR A 11 1.07 -12.33 -0.95
CA THR A 11 1.98 -11.80 -1.97
C THR A 11 1.85 -10.29 -2.10
N LEU A 12 0.61 -9.78 -2.12
CA LEU A 12 0.34 -8.35 -2.23
C LEU A 12 0.89 -7.56 -1.03
N GLU A 13 0.82 -8.13 0.18
CA GLU A 13 1.45 -7.52 1.37
C GLU A 13 2.95 -7.34 1.17
N GLY A 14 3.64 -8.39 0.73
CA GLY A 14 5.08 -8.33 0.43
C GLY A 14 5.42 -7.29 -0.64
N CYS A 15 4.65 -7.23 -1.73
CA CYS A 15 4.86 -6.24 -2.78
C CYS A 15 4.66 -4.80 -2.27
N VAL A 16 3.67 -4.55 -1.41
CA VAL A 16 3.46 -3.23 -0.81
C VAL A 16 4.60 -2.83 0.12
N LEU A 17 5.09 -3.76 0.95
CA LEU A 17 6.23 -3.50 1.82
C LEU A 17 7.50 -3.19 1.02
N GLU A 18 7.77 -3.95 -0.04
CA GLU A 18 8.89 -3.69 -0.97
C GLU A 18 8.80 -2.31 -1.63
N ILE A 19 7.59 -1.87 -2.03
CA ILE A 19 7.39 -0.53 -2.59
C ILE A 19 7.71 0.55 -1.55
N ILE A 20 7.31 0.35 -0.28
CA ILE A 20 7.54 1.31 0.81
C ILE A 20 9.03 1.35 1.22
N ASP A 21 9.74 0.22 1.17
CA ASP A 21 11.18 0.14 1.49
C ASP A 21 12.03 1.00 0.55
N ARG A 22 11.65 1.06 -0.73
CA ARG A 22 12.38 1.81 -1.76
C ARG A 22 12.32 3.32 -1.54
N GLU A 23 11.16 3.83 -1.15
CA GLU A 23 10.88 5.25 -1.02
C GLU A 23 9.63 5.47 -0.18
N GLU A 24 9.66 6.50 0.68
CA GLU A 24 8.49 6.95 1.41
C GLU A 24 7.36 7.37 0.43
N THR A 25 6.19 6.75 0.57
CA THR A 25 5.13 6.86 -0.44
C THR A 25 3.73 6.95 0.19
N TYR A 26 2.68 7.02 -0.62
CA TYR A 26 1.29 7.13 -0.18
C TYR A 26 0.36 6.21 -0.99
N GLY A 27 -0.81 5.91 -0.43
CA GLY A 27 -1.71 4.86 -0.93
C GLY A 27 -1.97 4.88 -2.44
N TYR A 28 -2.32 6.04 -3.00
CA TYR A 28 -2.54 6.16 -4.44
C TYR A 28 -1.29 5.86 -5.29
N ALA A 29 -0.11 6.34 -4.88
CA ALA A 29 1.14 6.06 -5.59
C ALA A 29 1.48 4.56 -5.53
N ILE A 30 1.26 3.92 -4.39
CA ILE A 30 1.42 2.46 -4.23
C ILE A 30 0.48 1.71 -5.19
N THR A 31 -0.81 2.07 -5.23
CA THR A 31 -1.78 1.44 -6.15
C THR A 31 -1.36 1.58 -7.61
N ARG A 32 -0.89 2.78 -8.01
CA ARG A 32 -0.38 3.01 -9.37
C ARG A 32 0.80 2.11 -9.70
N GLN A 33 1.80 2.03 -8.82
CA GLN A 33 2.96 1.16 -9.03
C GLN A 33 2.59 -0.32 -9.11
N LEU A 34 1.68 -0.81 -8.26
CA LEU A 34 1.18 -2.18 -8.32
C LEU A 34 0.51 -2.48 -9.67
N ASN A 35 -0.33 -1.56 -10.15
CA ASN A 35 -0.99 -1.72 -11.45
C ASN A 35 0.03 -1.74 -12.59
N ASP A 36 1.04 -0.87 -12.55
CA ASP A 36 2.13 -0.83 -13.54
C ASP A 36 3.00 -2.10 -13.51
N LEU A 37 3.05 -2.81 -12.37
CA LEU A 37 3.71 -4.12 -12.20
C LEU A 37 2.84 -5.32 -12.64
N GLY A 38 1.61 -5.08 -13.13
CA GLY A 38 0.72 -6.11 -13.63
C GLY A 38 -0.40 -6.53 -12.67
N PHE A 39 -0.52 -5.91 -11.49
CA PHE A 39 -1.63 -6.14 -10.57
C PHE A 39 -2.87 -5.30 -10.91
N GLY A 40 -3.25 -5.24 -12.19
CA GLY A 40 -4.22 -4.25 -12.72
C GLY A 40 -5.62 -4.24 -12.09
N ASP A 41 -6.02 -5.32 -11.42
CA ASP A 41 -7.31 -5.41 -10.71
C ASP A 41 -7.26 -4.84 -9.28
N VAL A 42 -6.09 -4.37 -8.81
CA VAL A 42 -5.93 -3.80 -7.48
C VAL A 42 -6.45 -2.37 -7.44
N ILE A 43 -7.55 -2.19 -6.72
CA ILE A 43 -8.14 -0.88 -6.45
C ILE A 43 -7.57 -0.23 -5.18
N GLU A 44 -7.69 1.09 -5.08
CA GLU A 44 -7.21 1.88 -3.94
C GLU A 44 -7.77 1.38 -2.59
N GLY A 45 -9.03 0.96 -2.55
CA GLY A 45 -9.67 0.45 -1.32
C GLY A 45 -8.97 -0.80 -0.76
N THR A 46 -8.44 -1.66 -1.63
CA THR A 46 -7.68 -2.85 -1.25
C THR A 46 -6.35 -2.46 -0.62
N VAL A 47 -5.62 -1.56 -1.27
CA VAL A 47 -4.33 -1.04 -0.77
C VAL A 47 -4.52 -0.29 0.55
N TYR A 48 -5.57 0.51 0.68
CA TYR A 48 -5.87 1.24 1.91
C TYR A 48 -6.13 0.30 3.09
N THR A 49 -6.90 -0.76 2.86
CA THR A 49 -7.17 -1.79 3.89
C THR A 49 -5.89 -2.49 4.33
N LEU A 50 -5.01 -2.81 3.38
CA LEU A 50 -3.71 -3.40 3.65
C LEU A 50 -2.79 -2.45 4.44
N LEU A 51 -2.69 -1.18 4.03
CA LEU A 51 -1.91 -0.17 4.74
C LEU A 51 -2.39 0.04 6.18
N LEU A 52 -3.70 0.00 6.41
CA LEU A 52 -4.26 0.06 7.76
C LEU A 52 -3.82 -1.14 8.60
N ARG A 53 -3.73 -2.34 8.01
CA ARG A 53 -3.21 -3.55 8.69
C ARG A 53 -1.72 -3.39 9.01
N LEU A 54 -0.91 -2.92 8.06
CA LEU A 54 0.52 -2.69 8.26
C LEU A 54 0.80 -1.66 9.37
N GLU A 55 0.06 -0.54 9.38
CA GLU A 55 0.11 0.50 10.42
C GLU A 55 -0.25 -0.10 11.79
N ARG A 56 -1.35 -0.86 11.89
CA ARG A 56 -1.77 -1.52 13.14
C ARG A 56 -0.75 -2.53 13.65
N ASN A 57 -0.07 -3.24 12.75
CA ASN A 57 0.96 -4.22 13.08
C ASN A 57 2.33 -3.58 13.32
N ARG A 58 2.45 -2.25 13.21
CA ARG A 58 3.71 -1.49 13.37
C ARG A 58 4.81 -1.94 12.40
N LEU A 59 4.41 -2.37 11.21
CA LEU A 59 5.34 -2.74 10.14
C LEU A 59 5.77 -1.53 9.30
N VAL A 60 5.07 -0.40 9.44
CA VAL A 60 5.35 0.86 8.75
C VAL A 60 5.18 2.02 9.73
N GLN A 61 5.98 3.05 9.56
CA GLN A 61 5.81 4.37 10.15
C GLN A 61 4.88 5.20 9.28
N VAL A 62 4.07 6.06 9.93
CA VAL A 62 3.10 6.90 9.24
C VAL A 62 3.30 8.36 9.60
N THR A 63 3.56 9.18 8.59
CA THR A 63 3.64 10.65 8.73
C THR A 63 2.49 11.30 7.98
N LYS A 64 1.73 12.18 8.63
CA LYS A 64 0.74 13.02 7.93
C LYS A 64 1.43 14.28 7.41
N ARG A 65 1.30 14.55 6.11
CA ARG A 65 1.82 15.77 5.49
C ARG A 65 0.74 16.50 4.71
N PRO A 66 0.80 17.84 4.63
CA PRO A 66 0.01 18.59 3.67
C PRO A 66 0.28 18.04 2.27
N SER A 67 -0.76 17.85 1.46
CA SER A 67 -0.56 17.60 0.04
C SER A 67 -0.46 18.93 -0.69
N GLY A 68 0.32 18.97 -1.79
CA GLY A 68 0.46 20.20 -2.60
C GLY A 68 -0.88 20.71 -3.15
N VAL A 69 -1.85 19.80 -3.32
CA VAL A 69 -3.25 20.10 -3.63
C VAL A 69 -4.15 19.06 -2.94
N GLY A 70 -5.05 19.52 -2.08
CA GLY A 70 -6.08 18.68 -1.43
C GLY A 70 -5.85 18.39 0.06
N PRO A 71 -6.54 17.39 0.63
CA PRO A 71 -6.44 17.06 2.05
C PRO A 71 -5.04 16.48 2.40
N PRO A 72 -4.64 16.53 3.68
CA PRO A 72 -3.39 15.91 4.12
C PRO A 72 -3.33 14.44 3.75
N ARG A 73 -2.16 13.98 3.26
CA ARG A 73 -1.92 12.58 2.91
C ARG A 73 -1.13 11.90 4.01
N LYS A 74 -1.44 10.62 4.23
CA LYS A 74 -0.58 9.72 5.00
C LYS A 74 0.54 9.24 4.09
N PHE A 75 1.78 9.45 4.54
CA PHE A 75 2.98 8.90 3.96
C PHE A 75 3.45 7.74 4.82
N TYR A 76 3.93 6.69 4.16
CA TYR A 76 4.34 5.42 4.75
C TYR A 76 5.83 5.19 4.47
N ALA A 77 6.57 4.78 5.48
CA ALA A 77 7.97 4.35 5.41
C ALA A 77 8.17 3.12 6.30
N LEU A 78 9.20 2.29 6.07
CA LEU A 78 9.60 1.23 7.00
C LEU A 78 10.38 1.79 8.19
#